data_AF-A0A1Q3TSV9-F1
#
_entry.id   AF-A0A1Q3TSV9-F1
#
_cell.length_a   1.000
_cell.length_b   1.000
_cell.length_c   1.000
_cell.angle_alpha   90.00
_cell.angle_beta   90.00
_cell.angle_gamma   90.00
#
_symmetry.space_group_name_H-M   'P 1'
#
loop_
_entity.id
_entity.type
_entity.pdbx_description
1 polymer ?
#
loop_
_entity_poly.entity_id
_entity_poly.type
_entity_poly.pdbx_seq_one_letter_code
_entity_poly.pdbx_strand_id
1 'polypeptide(L)'
;MRVLKISWLPLAFLVGVLSLAACGDNTVTTAPAQAAASTTAAVTVTLAPTTAAASTTAAATKAPAAPTAPLPTQSDPKAEAGRLVFAKTCAGCHLGQGTQAGRAPQLSVSQNAINPDFVRNQVRKGKAPMPAFDQSRISDADLENIIAYLKAIHTS
;
A
#
# COMPACT_ATOMS: atom_id res chain seq x y z
N MET A 1 -17.87 -16.97 -50.46
CA MET A 1 -16.49 -16.44 -50.53
C MET A 1 -15.81 -16.80 -49.21
N ARG A 2 -15.46 -18.08 -48.98
CA ARG A 2 -14.09 -18.63 -49.00
C ARG A 2 -12.98 -17.74 -48.40
N VAL A 3 -12.65 -18.06 -47.14
CA VAL A 3 -11.33 -18.15 -46.48
C VAL A 3 -10.24 -17.13 -46.82
N LEU A 4 -9.68 -16.49 -45.79
CA LEU A 4 -8.24 -16.64 -45.51
C LEU A 4 -7.98 -16.60 -43.99
N LYS A 5 -7.66 -17.77 -43.46
CA LYS A 5 -7.29 -18.06 -42.08
C LYS A 5 -5.78 -17.80 -41.98
N ILE A 6 -5.38 -16.66 -41.41
CA ILE A 6 -3.96 -16.35 -41.21
C ILE A 6 -3.55 -16.94 -39.87
N SER A 7 -3.11 -18.19 -39.97
CA SER A 7 -2.49 -18.99 -38.92
C SER A 7 -1.01 -18.60 -38.84
N TRP A 8 -0.59 -17.93 -37.78
CA TRP A 8 0.83 -17.86 -37.42
C TRP A 8 1.02 -18.65 -36.12
N LEU A 9 1.43 -19.89 -36.32
CA LEU A 9 1.89 -20.82 -35.29
C LEU A 9 3.19 -20.27 -34.66
N PRO A 10 3.44 -20.57 -33.37
CA PRO A 10 4.54 -20.01 -32.60
C PRO A 10 5.85 -20.75 -32.91
N LEU A 11 6.91 -20.00 -33.23
CA LEU A 11 8.25 -20.55 -33.28
C LEU A 11 8.79 -20.65 -31.85
N ALA A 12 8.72 -21.87 -31.33
CA ALA A 12 9.44 -22.31 -30.15
C ALA A 12 10.96 -22.12 -30.36
N PHE A 13 11.58 -21.28 -29.55
CA PHE A 13 13.01 -21.38 -29.25
C PHE A 13 13.16 -22.01 -27.87
N LEU A 14 13.50 -23.29 -27.91
CA LEU A 14 13.92 -24.15 -26.82
C LEU A 14 15.42 -23.91 -26.55
N VAL A 15 15.85 -24.24 -25.33
CA VAL A 15 17.23 -24.35 -24.83
C VAL A 15 17.83 -23.02 -24.30
N GLY A 16 18.26 -22.87 -23.04
CA GLY A 16 18.60 -23.91 -22.07
C GLY A 16 18.75 -23.39 -20.64
N VAL A 17 18.67 -24.37 -19.76
CA VAL A 17 18.78 -24.35 -18.31
C VAL A 17 20.20 -24.02 -17.89
N LEU A 18 20.38 -23.03 -17.01
CA LEU A 18 21.50 -23.04 -16.07
C LEU A 18 21.05 -22.44 -14.73
N SER A 19 20.45 -23.32 -13.93
CA SER A 19 20.24 -23.15 -12.50
C SER A 19 21.60 -23.05 -11.80
N LEU A 20 21.93 -21.88 -11.27
CA LEU A 20 22.96 -21.76 -10.25
C LEU A 20 22.26 -21.53 -8.91
N ALA A 21 22.11 -22.63 -8.17
CA ALA A 21 21.76 -22.62 -6.77
C ALA A 21 22.91 -21.98 -5.99
N ALA A 22 22.70 -20.77 -5.48
CA ALA A 22 23.52 -20.21 -4.42
C ALA A 22 22.71 -20.26 -3.11
N CYS A 23 22.90 -21.35 -2.36
CA CYS A 23 22.73 -21.33 -0.92
C CYS A 23 23.91 -20.56 -0.31
N GLY A 24 23.66 -19.74 0.70
CA GLY A 24 24.72 -19.09 1.50
C GLY A 24 24.23 -17.78 2.06
N ASP A 25 23.35 -17.81 3.06
CA ASP A 25 23.69 -17.80 4.50
C ASP A 25 23.78 -16.39 5.05
N ASN A 26 22.68 -16.03 5.73
CA ASN A 26 22.46 -14.82 6.48
C ASN A 26 23.41 -14.80 7.68
N THR A 27 24.64 -14.30 7.50
CA THR A 27 25.52 -14.00 8.63
C THR A 27 25.28 -12.57 9.08
N VAL A 28 24.32 -12.45 10.00
CA VAL A 28 24.17 -11.31 10.89
C VAL A 28 25.50 -11.14 11.62
N THR A 29 26.36 -10.24 11.10
CA THR A 29 27.57 -9.83 11.79
C THR A 29 27.16 -8.92 12.94
N THR A 30 27.17 -9.52 14.12
CA THR A 30 27.14 -8.84 15.41
C THR A 30 28.44 -8.06 15.61
N ALA A 31 28.37 -6.73 15.56
CA ALA A 31 29.47 -5.88 16.02
C ALA A 31 29.42 -5.78 17.56
N PRO A 32 30.57 -5.90 18.26
CA PRO A 32 30.62 -5.79 19.71
C PRO A 32 30.59 -4.34 20.17
N ALA A 33 30.08 -4.20 21.38
CA ALA A 33 30.13 -3.09 22.30
C ALA A 33 31.28 -2.09 22.10
N GLN A 34 30.92 -0.79 22.06
CA GLN A 34 31.73 0.26 22.65
C GLN A 34 30.93 0.94 23.75
N ALA A 35 31.53 0.91 24.93
CA ALA A 35 31.01 1.39 26.19
C ALA A 35 31.42 2.86 26.45
N ALA A 36 30.68 3.44 27.40
CA ALA A 36 31.01 4.58 28.27
C ALA A 36 30.85 6.00 27.69
N ALA A 37 29.88 6.76 28.21
CA ALA A 37 30.12 7.55 29.43
C ALA A 37 28.81 8.16 29.98
N SER A 38 28.78 8.25 31.31
CA SER A 38 27.67 8.54 32.22
C SER A 38 27.15 9.98 32.19
N THR A 39 25.84 10.17 32.44
CA THR A 39 25.41 10.99 33.60
C THR A 39 23.99 10.63 34.05
N THR A 40 23.88 10.41 35.35
CA THR A 40 22.74 9.90 36.12
C THR A 40 21.76 11.01 36.45
N ALA A 41 20.47 10.81 36.18
CA ALA A 41 19.39 11.46 36.92
C ALA A 41 18.38 10.38 37.30
N ALA A 42 18.43 9.97 38.56
CA ALA A 42 17.59 8.93 39.14
C ALA A 42 16.14 9.44 39.28
N VAL A 43 15.22 8.80 38.58
CA VAL A 43 13.78 8.90 38.87
C VAL A 43 13.36 7.57 39.47
N THR A 44 13.21 7.54 40.78
CA THR A 44 12.68 6.40 41.53
C THR A 44 11.18 6.32 41.32
N VAL A 45 10.72 5.32 40.56
CA VAL A 45 9.31 4.95 40.51
C VAL A 45 9.10 3.70 41.35
N THR A 46 8.46 3.90 42.49
CA THR A 46 8.00 2.86 43.41
C THR A 46 6.85 2.07 42.78
N LEU A 47 7.01 0.76 42.64
CA LEU A 47 5.94 -0.17 42.29
C LEU A 47 5.14 -0.52 43.56
N ALA A 48 3.84 -0.25 43.55
CA ALA A 48 2.86 -0.79 44.49
C ALA A 48 1.92 -1.74 43.73
N PRO A 49 1.61 -2.95 44.26
CA PRO A 49 0.62 -3.84 43.68
C PRO A 49 -0.75 -3.56 44.30
N THR A 50 -1.78 -3.40 43.48
CA THR A 50 -3.17 -3.44 43.93
C THR A 50 -3.99 -4.31 42.97
N THR A 51 -4.31 -5.49 43.46
CA THR A 51 -5.45 -6.30 43.04
C THR A 51 -6.76 -5.58 43.34
N ALA A 52 -7.68 -5.49 42.38
CA ALA A 52 -9.13 -5.65 42.59
C ALA A 52 -9.89 -5.53 41.26
N ALA A 53 -10.73 -6.52 41.01
CA ALA A 53 -11.72 -6.56 39.95
C ALA A 53 -12.82 -5.50 40.16
N ALA A 54 -13.41 -5.02 39.05
CA ALA A 54 -14.86 -4.94 38.86
C ALA A 54 -15.20 -4.21 37.55
N SER A 55 -15.99 -4.89 36.72
CA SER A 55 -16.67 -4.34 35.55
C SER A 55 -17.57 -3.17 35.91
N THR A 56 -17.51 -2.10 35.13
CA THR A 56 -18.64 -1.18 34.93
C THR A 56 -18.78 -0.87 33.44
N THR A 57 -19.93 -1.27 32.90
CA THR A 57 -20.43 -0.96 31.57
C THR A 57 -20.68 0.54 31.47
N ALA A 58 -20.09 1.22 30.49
CA ALA A 58 -20.43 2.60 30.15
C ALA A 58 -20.69 2.72 28.64
N ALA A 59 -21.99 2.71 28.35
CA ALA A 59 -22.70 3.18 27.17
C ALA A 59 -21.89 3.67 25.96
N ALA A 60 -22.02 2.93 24.86
CA ALA A 60 -21.78 3.44 23.52
C ALA A 60 -22.75 4.61 23.23
N THR A 61 -22.27 5.84 23.38
CA THR A 61 -22.88 6.99 22.70
C THR A 61 -22.74 6.80 21.21
N LYS A 62 -23.85 6.50 20.54
CA LYS A 62 -24.01 6.54 19.08
C LYS A 62 -23.62 7.92 18.58
N ALA A 63 -22.42 8.05 18.02
CA ALA A 63 -22.03 9.21 17.25
C ALA A 63 -23.03 9.40 16.09
N PRO A 64 -23.48 10.64 15.78
CA PRO A 64 -24.26 10.90 14.59
C PRO A 64 -23.51 10.37 13.37
N ALA A 65 -24.16 9.51 12.59
CA ALA A 65 -23.62 9.06 11.32
C ALA A 65 -23.40 10.30 10.45
N ALA A 66 -22.14 10.63 10.18
CA ALA A 66 -21.78 11.40 9.00
C ALA A 66 -22.42 10.69 7.78
N PRO A 67 -22.81 11.42 6.72
CA PRO A 67 -23.37 10.80 5.52
C PRO A 67 -22.35 9.80 4.97
N THR A 68 -22.58 8.53 5.26
CA THR A 68 -21.83 7.41 4.74
C THR A 68 -22.20 7.34 3.27
N ALA A 69 -21.33 7.92 2.42
CA ALA A 69 -21.31 7.59 1.01
C ALA A 69 -21.33 6.04 0.88
N PRO A 70 -22.04 5.46 -0.10
CA PRO A 70 -22.20 4.02 -0.21
C PRO A 70 -20.82 3.33 -0.15
N LEU A 71 -20.56 2.53 0.89
CA LEU A 71 -19.41 1.63 0.86
C LEU A 71 -19.74 0.50 -0.11
N PRO A 72 -18.87 0.20 -1.09
CA PRO A 72 -19.13 -0.85 -2.07
C PRO A 72 -19.28 -2.21 -1.38
N THR A 73 -20.38 -2.88 -1.75
CA THR A 73 -20.72 -4.26 -1.39
C THR A 73 -19.55 -5.21 -1.72
N GLN A 74 -19.08 -5.92 -0.69
CA GLN A 74 -18.00 -6.90 -0.71
C GLN A 74 -16.64 -6.34 -1.17
N SER A 75 -15.92 -5.74 -0.23
CA SER A 75 -14.57 -5.21 -0.42
C SER A 75 -13.61 -6.29 -0.95
N ASP A 76 -13.19 -6.14 -2.21
CA ASP A 76 -12.05 -6.87 -2.77
C ASP A 76 -10.85 -6.72 -1.83
N PRO A 77 -10.26 -7.83 -1.31
CA PRO A 77 -9.09 -7.76 -0.42
C PRO A 77 -7.93 -6.94 -1.00
N LYS A 78 -7.75 -6.94 -2.33
CA LYS A 78 -6.71 -6.12 -2.98
C LYS A 78 -7.06 -4.64 -2.95
N ALA A 79 -8.32 -4.29 -3.21
CA ALA A 79 -8.78 -2.91 -3.11
C ALA A 79 -8.66 -2.39 -1.67
N GLU A 80 -8.94 -3.21 -0.67
CA GLU A 80 -8.78 -2.84 0.74
C GLU A 80 -7.29 -2.68 1.12
N ALA A 81 -6.43 -3.62 0.74
CA ALA A 81 -4.98 -3.48 0.91
C ALA A 81 -4.46 -2.20 0.22
N GLY A 82 -4.93 -1.94 -0.99
CA GLY A 82 -4.60 -0.75 -1.77
C GLY A 82 -5.03 0.55 -1.10
N ARG A 83 -6.22 0.56 -0.51
CA ARG A 83 -6.74 1.70 0.27
C ARG A 83 -5.81 2.05 1.44
N LEU A 84 -5.25 1.04 2.12
CA LEU A 84 -4.33 1.24 3.24
C LEU A 84 -2.99 1.81 2.79
N VAL A 85 -2.43 1.33 1.68
CA VAL A 85 -1.19 1.89 1.12
C VAL A 85 -1.44 3.31 0.61
N PHE A 86 -2.56 3.54 -0.08
CA PHE A 86 -2.97 4.86 -0.56
C PHE A 86 -3.07 5.87 0.59
N ALA A 87 -3.69 5.47 1.70
CA ALA A 87 -3.85 6.33 2.88
C ALA A 87 -2.50 6.79 3.45
N LYS A 88 -1.50 5.91 3.46
CA LYS A 88 -0.17 6.19 4.01
C LYS A 88 0.68 7.06 3.09
N THR A 89 0.56 6.87 1.77
CA THR A 89 1.54 7.41 0.82
C THR A 89 0.96 8.48 -0.11
N CYS A 90 -0.31 8.35 -0.51
CA CYS A 90 -0.91 9.16 -1.58
C CYS A 90 -1.87 10.22 -1.05
N ALA A 91 -2.56 9.93 0.06
CA ALA A 91 -3.65 10.75 0.60
C ALA A 91 -3.23 12.15 1.06
N GLY A 92 -1.94 12.37 1.35
CA GLY A 92 -1.40 13.70 1.67
C GLY A 92 -1.52 14.71 0.51
N CYS A 93 -1.66 14.22 -0.73
CA CYS A 93 -1.83 15.06 -1.91
C CYS A 93 -3.18 14.82 -2.59
N HIS A 94 -3.56 13.54 -2.73
CA HIS A 94 -4.82 13.11 -3.32
C HIS A 94 -5.89 12.98 -2.23
N LEU A 95 -6.57 14.09 -1.95
CA LEU A 95 -7.48 14.24 -0.82
C LEU A 95 -8.70 13.32 -0.91
N GLY A 96 -9.36 13.11 0.24
CA GLY A 96 -10.55 12.27 0.32
C GLY A 96 -10.28 10.84 -0.12
N GLN A 97 -9.09 10.31 0.14
CA GLN A 97 -8.66 9.02 -0.39
C GLN A 97 -8.72 8.94 -1.94
N GLY A 98 -8.40 10.03 -2.64
CA GLY A 98 -8.47 10.13 -4.10
C GLY A 98 -9.83 10.53 -4.65
N THR A 99 -10.84 10.76 -3.79
CA THR A 99 -12.19 11.15 -4.20
C THR A 99 -12.43 12.66 -4.17
N GLN A 100 -11.46 13.46 -3.74
CA GLN A 100 -11.60 14.92 -3.68
C GLN A 100 -10.44 15.60 -4.41
N ALA A 101 -10.76 16.67 -5.14
CA ALA A 101 -9.74 17.56 -5.70
C ALA A 101 -9.10 18.39 -4.57
N GLY A 102 -7.82 18.76 -4.76
CA GLY A 102 -7.11 19.61 -3.81
C GLY A 102 -5.68 19.88 -4.27
N ARG A 103 -4.70 19.50 -3.44
CA ARG A 103 -3.27 19.61 -3.76
C ARG A 103 -2.89 18.83 -5.02
N ALA A 104 -3.62 17.75 -5.32
CA ALA A 104 -3.52 16.98 -6.54
C ALA A 104 -4.93 16.75 -7.13
N PRO A 105 -5.02 16.30 -8.41
CA PRO A 105 -6.30 16.02 -9.05
C PRO A 105 -7.11 14.93 -8.32
N GLN A 106 -8.43 15.02 -8.46
CA GLN A 106 -9.36 13.98 -8.06
C GLN A 106 -9.17 12.74 -8.95
N LEU A 107 -8.91 11.59 -8.35
CA LEU A 107 -8.62 10.34 -9.06
C LEU A 107 -9.88 9.55 -9.38
N SER A 108 -10.93 9.65 -8.55
CA SER A 108 -12.18 8.91 -8.71
C SER A 108 -12.93 9.20 -10.01
N VAL A 109 -12.64 10.31 -10.70
CA VAL A 109 -13.27 10.69 -11.97
C VAL A 109 -12.30 10.64 -13.15
N SER A 110 -11.06 10.18 -12.91
CA SER A 110 -10.01 10.20 -13.92
C SER A 110 -9.91 8.87 -14.64
N GLN A 111 -10.13 8.90 -15.97
CA GLN A 111 -9.93 7.72 -16.82
C GLN A 111 -8.50 7.19 -16.78
N ASN A 112 -7.52 8.08 -16.54
CA ASN A 112 -6.13 7.70 -16.39
C ASN A 112 -5.87 6.92 -15.09
N ALA A 113 -6.64 7.18 -14.03
CA ALA A 113 -6.51 6.48 -12.74
C ALA A 113 -6.99 5.02 -12.78
N ILE A 114 -7.79 4.65 -13.79
CA ILE A 114 -8.22 3.26 -14.02
C ILE A 114 -7.43 2.55 -15.12
N ASN A 115 -6.57 3.27 -15.84
CA ASN A 115 -5.61 2.67 -16.78
C ASN A 115 -4.37 2.17 -15.99
N PRO A 116 -4.17 0.84 -15.88
CA PRO A 116 -3.11 0.30 -15.03
C PRO A 116 -1.71 0.67 -15.52
N ASP A 117 -1.48 0.73 -16.83
CA ASP A 117 -0.16 1.06 -17.38
C ASP A 117 0.18 2.53 -17.18
N PHE A 118 -0.82 3.40 -17.29
CA PHE A 118 -0.67 4.81 -16.95
C PHE A 118 -0.31 4.97 -15.47
N VAL A 119 -1.05 4.32 -14.56
CA VAL A 119 -0.79 4.40 -13.11
C VAL A 119 0.61 3.88 -12.79
N ARG A 120 1.01 2.72 -13.34
CA ARG A 120 2.37 2.18 -13.14
C ARG A 120 3.44 3.16 -13.57
N ASN A 121 3.31 3.70 -14.78
CA ASN A 121 4.28 4.66 -15.30
C ASN A 121 4.28 5.96 -14.47
N GLN A 122 3.11 6.46 -14.08
CA GLN A 122 2.99 7.70 -13.34
C GLN A 122 3.54 7.59 -11.91
N VAL A 123 3.34 6.46 -11.24
CA VAL A 123 3.90 6.19 -9.90
C VAL A 123 5.40 5.97 -9.98
N ARG A 124 5.89 5.17 -10.95
CA ARG A 124 7.32 4.82 -11.06
C ARG A 124 8.18 5.96 -11.56
N LYS A 125 7.68 6.81 -12.46
CA LYS A 125 8.45 7.93 -13.04
C LYS A 125 8.13 9.27 -12.39
N GLY A 126 6.97 9.41 -11.74
CA GLY A 126 6.48 10.69 -11.26
C GLY A 126 6.20 11.68 -12.40
N LYS A 127 5.69 12.85 -12.02
CA LYS A 127 5.57 14.04 -12.88
C LYS A 127 5.40 15.23 -11.94
N ALA A 128 6.34 16.16 -11.94
CA ALA A 128 6.33 17.30 -11.02
C ALA A 128 4.92 17.95 -10.96
N PRO A 129 4.35 18.13 -9.76
CA PRO A 129 4.97 17.98 -8.43
C PRO A 129 4.87 16.57 -7.80
N MET A 130 4.28 15.58 -8.48
CA MET A 130 4.21 14.21 -7.98
C MET A 130 5.59 13.53 -8.08
N PRO A 131 6.17 13.07 -6.95
CA PRO A 131 7.47 12.39 -6.95
C PRO A 131 7.38 11.00 -7.60
N ALA A 132 8.53 10.46 -7.97
CA ALA A 132 8.66 9.07 -8.37
C ALA A 132 8.74 8.16 -7.13
N PHE A 133 8.11 6.99 -7.20
CA PHE A 133 8.17 5.96 -6.17
C PHE A 133 8.75 4.68 -6.78
N ASP A 134 9.98 4.35 -6.40
CA ASP A 134 10.62 3.09 -6.75
C ASP A 134 10.04 1.89 -5.97
N GLN A 135 10.51 0.69 -6.32
CA GLN A 135 10.07 -0.57 -5.71
C GLN A 135 10.38 -0.70 -4.22
N SER A 136 11.38 0.04 -3.70
CA SER A 136 11.69 0.05 -2.27
C SER A 136 10.69 0.86 -1.46
N ARG A 137 10.08 1.89 -2.06
CA ARG A 137 9.03 2.70 -1.41
C ARG A 137 7.64 2.14 -1.60
N ILE A 138 7.34 1.62 -2.78
CA ILE A 138 6.07 0.97 -3.10
C ILE A 138 6.41 -0.30 -3.88
N SER A 139 6.23 -1.46 -3.26
CA SER A 139 6.46 -2.75 -3.93
C SER A 139 5.55 -2.91 -5.15
N ASP A 140 5.88 -3.81 -6.07
CA ASP A 140 5.00 -4.08 -7.22
C ASP A 140 3.64 -4.64 -6.78
N ALA A 141 3.62 -5.47 -5.74
CA ALA A 141 2.38 -5.97 -5.15
C ALA A 141 1.51 -4.84 -4.58
N ASP A 142 2.11 -3.89 -3.86
CA ASP A 142 1.37 -2.74 -3.32
C ASP A 142 0.86 -1.82 -4.42
N LEU A 143 1.64 -1.64 -5.50
CA LEU A 143 1.20 -0.88 -6.66
C LEU A 143 -0.02 -1.52 -7.34
N GLU A 144 -0.04 -2.84 -7.48
CA GLU A 144 -1.21 -3.55 -8.02
C GLU A 144 -2.43 -3.44 -7.08
N ASN A 145 -2.23 -3.47 -5.77
CA ASN A 145 -3.29 -3.23 -4.79
C ASN A 145 -3.84 -1.80 -4.91
N ILE A 146 -2.98 -0.79 -5.06
CA ILE A 146 -3.40 0.59 -5.32
C ILE A 146 -4.23 0.69 -6.61
N ILE A 147 -3.81 0.01 -7.69
CA ILE A 147 -4.57 0.00 -8.96
C ILE A 147 -5.96 -0.63 -8.75
N ALA A 148 -6.06 -1.73 -8.01
CA ALA A 148 -7.34 -2.33 -7.65
C ALA A 148 -8.22 -1.35 -6.85
N TYR A 149 -7.62 -0.63 -5.90
CA TYR A 149 -8.30 0.41 -5.14
C TYR A 149 -8.83 1.55 -6.01
N LEU A 150 -8.01 2.10 -6.91
CA LEU A 150 -8.40 3.19 -7.81
C LEU A 150 -9.58 2.79 -8.72
N LYS A 151 -9.60 1.53 -9.19
CA LYS A 151 -10.74 0.99 -9.92
C LYS A 151 -12.00 0.90 -9.07
N ALA A 152 -11.87 0.49 -7.81
CA ALA A 152 -13.02 0.34 -6.91
C ALA A 152 -13.68 1.68 -6.53
N ILE A 153 -12.92 2.78 -6.52
CA ILE A 153 -13.44 4.12 -6.19
C ILE A 153 -13.82 4.96 -7.41
N HIS A 154 -13.65 4.43 -8.62
CA HIS A 154 -13.93 5.20 -9.83
C HIS A 154 -15.44 5.35 -10.01
N THR A 155 -15.90 6.60 -10.11
CA THR A 155 -17.27 6.93 -10.48
C THR A 155 -17.22 7.49 -11.89
N SER A 156 -17.74 6.70 -12.83
CA SER A 156 -17.90 7.11 -14.22
C SER A 156 -18.90 8.26 -14.36
#